data_AF-A0A1B2J353-F1
#
_entry.id   AF-A0A1B2J353-F1
#
_cell.length_a   1.000
_cell.length_b   1.000
_cell.length_c   1.000
_cell.angle_alpha   90.00
_cell.angle_beta   90.00
_cell.angle_gamma   90.00
#
_symmetry.space_group_name_H-M   'P 1'
#
loop_
_entity.id
_entity.type
_entity.pdbx_description
1 polymer ?
#
loop_
_entity_poly.entity_id
_entity_poly.type
_entity_poly.pdbx_seq_one_letter_code
_entity_poly.pdbx_strand_id
1 'polypeptide(L)'
;MNNKYNAAPTQTGFQYQTLCAVYFFLLKIESIACLNNEGQDDFDIVFQDGSTKFFQVKEIQNSTDKLTSQKIKDSLKTFTADVTAGSKITELGIVTNTSNPFGKSSRPGFANPYFSISYTNLTPAEKRQIDNGNSSSSKSKLTDSDLEKITITKIHYDGNDTDSKYQELLNKAKRFIGPTEILESQIDALLNEWLLTFERTAQNPKVTITKEKFTSITELVALDSPKFDDFFEFFDDDSNQDYIKNEYRDYLAKVCLDFQIRSEIDTNFREYQLKNRLREPSRKKRRKNFIEKYAPTLGTKIGLQNSSEDISISRLIIWLLIRQGSLCHSIEELVNIDY
;
A
#
# COMPACT_ATOMS: atom_id res chain seq x y z
N MET A 1 6.83 1.27 -41.27
CA MET A 1 7.74 0.64 -40.30
C MET A 1 6.93 0.33 -39.06
N ASN A 2 6.83 -0.96 -38.73
CA ASN A 2 6.02 -1.50 -37.64
C ASN A 2 6.63 -1.15 -36.27
N ASN A 3 5.99 -0.27 -35.50
CA ASN A 3 6.24 -0.22 -34.05
C ASN A 3 5.22 -1.12 -33.36
N LYS A 4 5.66 -2.35 -33.08
CA LYS A 4 5.09 -3.18 -32.02
C LYS A 4 5.35 -2.46 -30.70
N TYR A 5 4.30 -1.96 -30.05
CA TYR A 5 4.33 -1.86 -28.60
C TYR A 5 4.46 -3.29 -28.08
N ASN A 6 5.70 -3.68 -27.76
CA ASN A 6 5.93 -4.84 -26.92
C ASN A 6 5.31 -4.48 -25.56
N ALA A 7 4.11 -5.00 -25.29
CA ALA A 7 3.72 -5.31 -23.94
C ALA A 7 4.85 -6.17 -23.37
N ALA A 8 5.52 -5.66 -22.34
CA ALA A 8 6.65 -6.35 -21.71
C ALA A 8 6.18 -7.74 -21.26
N PRO A 9 6.80 -8.83 -21.76
CA PRO A 9 6.45 -10.16 -21.32
C PRO A 9 7.18 -10.45 -20.01
N THR A 10 6.44 -10.58 -18.91
CA THR A 10 6.52 -11.73 -17.97
C THR A 10 5.49 -11.55 -16.86
N GLN A 11 4.41 -12.34 -16.92
CA GLN A 11 3.62 -12.73 -15.74
C GLN A 11 4.54 -13.51 -14.78
N THR A 12 5.41 -12.81 -14.07
CA THR A 12 5.96 -13.31 -12.81
C THR A 12 5.04 -12.72 -11.76
N GLY A 13 4.09 -13.51 -11.26
CA GLY A 13 3.22 -13.06 -10.18
C GLY A 13 4.06 -12.59 -8.99
N PHE A 14 3.60 -11.56 -8.28
CA PHE A 14 4.20 -11.14 -7.02
C PHE A 14 4.28 -12.30 -6.05
N GLN A 15 5.37 -12.35 -5.28
CA GLN A 15 5.56 -13.40 -4.28
C GLN A 15 4.51 -13.30 -3.19
N TYR A 16 4.11 -14.45 -2.61
CA TYR A 16 3.14 -14.48 -1.52
C TYR A 16 3.58 -13.62 -0.32
N GLN A 17 4.89 -13.57 -0.05
CA GLN A 17 5.46 -12.71 0.99
C GLN A 17 5.18 -11.23 0.77
N THR A 18 5.42 -10.71 -0.44
CA THR A 18 5.12 -9.31 -0.81
C THR A 18 3.63 -9.00 -0.61
N LEU A 19 2.74 -9.92 -0.99
CA LEU A 19 1.30 -9.78 -0.75
C LEU A 19 0.97 -9.72 0.74
N CYS A 20 1.54 -10.62 1.55
CA CYS A 20 1.34 -10.60 3.00
C CYS A 20 1.83 -9.28 3.62
N ALA A 21 3.01 -8.80 3.22
CA ALA A 21 3.57 -7.55 3.70
C ALA A 21 2.65 -6.36 3.42
N VAL A 22 2.14 -6.22 2.19
CA VAL A 22 1.16 -5.18 1.85
C VAL A 22 -0.13 -5.35 2.66
N TYR A 23 -0.66 -6.57 2.77
CA TYR A 23 -1.89 -6.84 3.53
C TYR A 23 -1.76 -6.40 5.00
N PHE A 24 -0.67 -6.77 5.66
CA PHE A 24 -0.41 -6.39 7.04
C PHE A 24 -0.14 -4.90 7.19
N PHE A 25 0.54 -4.28 6.23
CA PHE A 25 0.72 -2.83 6.21
C PHE A 25 -0.63 -2.12 6.22
N LEU A 26 -1.51 -2.44 5.27
CA LEU A 26 -2.89 -1.90 5.20
C LEU A 26 -3.73 -2.23 6.44
N LEU A 27 -3.40 -3.31 7.16
CA LEU A 27 -4.09 -3.69 8.40
C LEU A 27 -3.66 -2.86 9.61
N LYS A 28 -2.45 -2.27 9.59
CA LYS A 28 -1.81 -1.69 10.77
C LYS A 28 -1.27 -0.26 10.56
N ILE A 29 -1.44 0.29 9.36
CA ILE A 29 -0.82 1.54 8.89
C ILE A 29 -0.96 2.72 9.86
N GLU A 30 -2.09 2.85 10.56
CA GLU A 30 -2.34 3.90 11.57
C GLU A 30 -1.28 3.96 12.68
N SER A 31 -0.69 2.80 13.03
CA SER A 31 0.25 2.62 14.15
C SER A 31 1.66 2.22 13.74
N ILE A 32 1.87 1.95 12.45
CA ILE A 32 3.18 1.56 11.90
C ILE A 32 4.09 2.78 11.82
N ALA A 33 5.35 2.60 12.22
CA ALA A 33 6.44 3.51 11.86
C ALA A 33 7.01 3.11 10.49
N CYS A 34 7.38 1.84 10.34
CA CYS A 34 7.83 1.29 9.07
C CYS A 34 7.64 -0.23 8.97
N LEU A 35 7.68 -0.74 7.74
CA LEU A 35 7.78 -2.16 7.42
C LEU A 35 9.08 -2.43 6.66
N ASN A 36 9.76 -3.51 7.01
CA ASN A 36 10.91 -4.03 6.29
C ASN A 36 10.51 -5.33 5.57
N ASN A 37 10.57 -5.37 4.24
CA ASN A 37 10.28 -6.56 3.44
C ASN A 37 11.63 -7.18 3.07
N GLU A 38 11.89 -8.43 3.43
CA GLU A 38 13.25 -9.00 3.57
C GLU A 38 14.05 -8.34 4.71
N GLY A 39 13.44 -8.29 5.89
CA GLY A 39 14.05 -7.72 7.08
C GLY A 39 14.94 -8.73 7.81
N GLN A 40 14.81 -8.74 9.13
CA GLN A 40 15.37 -9.79 9.97
C GLN A 40 14.66 -11.12 9.70
N ASP A 41 13.33 -11.06 9.49
CA ASP A 41 12.48 -12.14 9.02
C ASP A 41 11.98 -11.87 7.58
N ASP A 42 11.10 -12.75 7.06
CA ASP A 42 10.52 -12.59 5.72
C ASP A 42 9.87 -11.19 5.57
N PHE A 43 9.22 -10.69 6.63
CA PHE A 43 9.04 -9.24 6.82
C PHE A 43 8.87 -8.86 8.30
N ASP A 44 9.21 -7.62 8.62
CA ASP A 44 9.16 -7.06 9.97
C ASP A 44 8.29 -5.80 10.00
N ILE A 45 7.57 -5.59 11.09
CA ILE A 45 6.79 -4.37 11.32
C ILE A 45 7.29 -3.69 12.58
N VAL A 46 7.73 -2.44 12.44
CA VAL A 46 8.10 -1.56 13.56
C VAL A 46 6.98 -0.56 13.79
N PHE A 47 6.49 -0.49 15.03
CA PHE A 47 5.43 0.42 15.45
C PHE A 47 6.03 1.71 16.02
N GLN A 48 5.22 2.77 16.06
CA GLN A 48 5.65 4.08 16.57
C GLN A 48 6.13 4.05 18.03
N ASP A 49 5.62 3.12 18.83
CA ASP A 49 6.01 2.93 20.24
C ASP A 49 7.30 2.11 20.41
N GLY A 50 8.01 1.84 19.31
CA GLY A 50 9.22 1.04 19.23
C GLY A 50 9.00 -0.47 19.37
N SER A 51 7.76 -0.93 19.47
CA SER A 51 7.48 -2.37 19.46
C SER A 51 7.65 -2.96 18.07
N THR A 52 7.98 -4.25 18.01
CA THR A 52 8.25 -4.95 16.75
C THR A 52 7.45 -6.23 16.65
N LYS A 53 7.07 -6.58 15.42
CA LYS A 53 6.48 -7.86 15.06
C LYS A 53 7.28 -8.47 13.92
N PHE A 54 7.60 -9.75 14.06
CA PHE A 54 8.39 -10.50 13.11
C PHE A 54 7.52 -11.57 12.46
N PHE A 55 7.63 -11.74 11.14
CA PHE A 55 6.77 -12.64 10.39
C PHE A 55 7.54 -13.57 9.47
N GLN A 56 7.27 -14.87 9.63
CA GLN A 56 7.75 -15.95 8.79
C GLN A 56 6.63 -16.44 7.87
N VAL A 57 6.74 -16.17 6.58
CA VAL A 57 5.81 -16.54 5.53
C VAL A 57 6.12 -17.95 5.02
N LYS A 58 5.09 -18.80 4.98
CA LYS A 58 5.19 -20.21 4.59
C LYS A 58 4.08 -20.55 3.59
N GLU A 59 4.35 -20.21 2.33
CA GLU A 59 3.51 -20.60 1.19
C GLU A 59 3.55 -22.12 0.99
N ILE A 60 2.42 -22.72 0.63
CA ILE A 60 2.32 -24.10 0.15
C ILE A 60 1.60 -24.13 -1.20
N GLN A 61 2.00 -25.07 -2.05
CA GLN A 61 1.49 -25.14 -3.42
C GLN A 61 0.00 -25.51 -3.49
N ASN A 62 -0.46 -26.41 -2.63
CA ASN A 62 -1.86 -26.79 -2.52
C ASN A 62 -2.38 -26.29 -1.17
N SER A 63 -3.31 -25.33 -1.17
CA SER A 63 -3.82 -24.68 0.05
C SER A 63 -4.58 -25.62 1.01
N THR A 64 -4.81 -26.88 0.62
CA THR A 64 -5.39 -27.91 1.48
C THR A 64 -4.35 -28.77 2.19
N ASP A 65 -3.08 -28.72 1.79
CA ASP A 65 -2.00 -29.45 2.45
C ASP A 65 -1.62 -28.81 3.78
N LYS A 66 -1.02 -29.58 4.68
CA LYS A 66 -0.54 -29.05 5.96
C LYS A 66 0.81 -28.36 5.86
N LEU A 67 1.12 -27.50 6.82
CA LEU A 67 2.50 -27.10 7.03
C LEU A 67 3.32 -28.33 7.43
N THR A 68 4.49 -28.47 6.82
CA THR A 68 5.41 -29.53 7.21
C THR A 68 6.00 -29.20 8.58
N SER A 69 6.33 -30.23 9.37
CA SER A 69 7.02 -30.03 10.64
C SER A 69 8.35 -29.29 10.46
N GLN A 70 8.98 -29.41 9.29
CA GLN A 70 10.20 -28.69 8.97
C GLN A 70 9.95 -27.19 8.84
N LYS A 71 8.91 -26.76 8.09
CA LYS A 71 8.56 -25.33 7.97
C LYS A 71 8.27 -24.68 9.32
N ILE A 72 7.56 -25.39 10.21
CA ILE A 72 7.33 -24.91 11.58
C ILE A 72 8.66 -24.77 12.35
N LYS A 73 9.52 -25.80 12.30
CA LYS A 73 10.83 -25.77 12.97
C LYS A 73 11.72 -24.64 12.46
N ASP A 74 11.72 -24.40 11.16
CA ASP A 74 12.53 -23.35 10.54
C ASP A 74 12.08 -21.97 11.02
N SER A 75 10.77 -21.70 11.04
CA SER A 75 10.22 -20.45 11.62
C SER A 75 10.62 -20.26 13.08
N LEU A 76 10.46 -21.30 13.91
CA LEU A 76 10.81 -21.21 15.33
C LEU A 76 12.30 -20.98 15.56
N LYS A 77 13.14 -21.55 14.69
CA LYS A 77 14.59 -21.36 14.73
C LYS A 77 14.96 -19.90 14.42
N THR A 78 14.32 -19.28 13.43
CA THR A 78 14.56 -17.86 13.13
C THR A 78 14.12 -16.99 14.30
N PHE A 79 12.89 -17.16 14.80
CA PHE A 79 12.41 -16.43 15.98
C PHE A 79 13.32 -16.55 17.20
N THR A 80 13.93 -17.73 17.41
CA THR A 80 14.87 -17.93 18.51
C THR A 80 16.14 -17.08 18.38
N ALA A 81 16.56 -16.78 17.15
CA ALA A 81 17.67 -15.86 16.89
C ALA A 81 17.26 -14.38 17.09
N ASP A 82 15.98 -14.06 16.89
CA ASP A 82 15.47 -12.69 16.92
C ASP A 82 15.13 -12.21 18.33
N VAL A 83 14.68 -13.13 19.18
CA VAL A 83 14.43 -12.86 20.59
C VAL A 83 15.75 -12.58 21.30
N THR A 84 16.05 -11.29 21.44
CA THR A 84 17.22 -10.77 22.15
C THR A 84 16.82 -10.02 23.41
N ALA A 85 17.69 -10.01 24.42
CA ALA A 85 17.43 -9.29 25.67
C ALA A 85 17.24 -7.79 25.41
N GLY A 86 16.08 -7.25 25.83
CA GLY A 86 15.73 -5.83 25.67
C GLY A 86 14.93 -5.48 24.42
N SER A 87 14.68 -6.44 23.52
CA SER A 87 13.82 -6.23 22.35
C SER A 87 12.33 -6.15 22.76
N LYS A 88 11.60 -5.14 22.25
CA LYS A 88 10.15 -4.95 22.52
C LYS A 88 9.31 -5.74 21.52
N ILE A 89 9.55 -7.05 21.43
CA ILE A 89 8.85 -7.95 20.51
C ILE A 89 7.46 -8.26 21.06
N THR A 90 6.43 -7.97 20.26
CA THR A 90 5.02 -8.20 20.64
C THR A 90 4.36 -9.34 19.88
N GLU A 91 4.95 -9.80 18.77
CA GLU A 91 4.42 -10.91 17.97
C GLU A 91 5.53 -11.63 17.20
N LEU A 92 5.42 -12.95 17.13
CA LEU A 92 6.23 -13.86 16.31
C LEU A 92 5.27 -14.65 15.39
N GLY A 93 4.98 -14.11 14.22
CA GLY A 93 3.89 -14.59 13.37
C GLY A 93 4.32 -15.59 12.31
N ILE A 94 3.67 -16.75 12.24
CA ILE A 94 3.78 -17.65 11.10
C ILE A 94 2.59 -17.38 10.17
N VAL A 95 2.86 -16.93 8.95
CA VAL A 95 1.85 -16.60 7.95
C VAL A 95 1.81 -17.67 6.87
N THR A 96 0.63 -18.13 6.46
CA THR A 96 0.50 -19.19 5.46
C THR A 96 -0.78 -19.06 4.62
N ASN A 97 -0.78 -19.64 3.43
CA ASN A 97 -1.95 -19.68 2.56
C ASN A 97 -2.86 -20.89 2.80
N THR A 98 -2.44 -21.83 3.66
CA THR A 98 -3.19 -23.07 3.88
C THR A 98 -4.41 -22.91 4.79
N SER A 99 -5.45 -23.67 4.46
CA SER A 99 -6.60 -23.89 5.34
C SER A 99 -6.36 -24.96 6.41
N ASN A 100 -5.24 -25.69 6.33
CA ASN A 100 -4.93 -26.82 7.21
C ASN A 100 -3.53 -26.72 7.85
N PRO A 101 -3.13 -25.60 8.49
CA PRO A 101 -1.75 -25.42 8.98
C PRO A 101 -1.28 -26.53 9.92
N PHE A 102 -2.21 -27.16 10.65
CA PHE A 102 -1.96 -28.26 11.58
C PHE A 102 -2.49 -29.61 11.07
N GLY A 103 -2.77 -29.73 9.77
CA GLY A 103 -3.41 -30.91 9.17
C GLY A 103 -4.78 -31.18 9.77
N LYS A 104 -5.07 -32.44 10.14
CA LYS A 104 -6.37 -32.85 10.72
C LYS A 104 -6.71 -32.18 12.05
N SER A 105 -5.72 -31.59 12.73
CA SER A 105 -5.94 -30.85 13.97
C SER A 105 -6.33 -29.39 13.74
N SER A 106 -6.32 -28.91 12.49
CA SER A 106 -6.66 -27.52 12.17
C SER A 106 -8.12 -27.27 12.46
N ARG A 107 -8.40 -26.20 13.20
CA ARG A 107 -9.77 -25.76 13.49
C ARG A 107 -10.48 -25.18 12.26
N PRO A 108 -11.83 -25.17 12.25
CA PRO A 108 -12.63 -24.65 11.14
C PRO A 108 -12.36 -23.19 10.76
N GLY A 109 -11.88 -22.37 11.70
CA GLY A 109 -11.55 -20.96 11.45
C GLY A 109 -10.57 -20.75 10.29
N PHE A 110 -9.64 -21.69 10.08
CA PHE A 110 -8.70 -21.66 8.95
C PHE A 110 -9.36 -21.91 7.59
N ALA A 111 -10.64 -22.28 7.51
CA ALA A 111 -11.35 -22.31 6.23
C ALA A 111 -11.63 -20.90 5.68
N ASN A 112 -11.71 -19.88 6.54
CA ASN A 112 -11.95 -18.50 6.12
C ASN A 112 -10.77 -17.94 5.30
N PRO A 113 -11.00 -16.98 4.38
CA PRO A 113 -9.92 -16.38 3.59
C PRO A 113 -8.83 -15.73 4.44
N TYR A 114 -9.23 -15.05 5.51
CA TYR A 114 -8.35 -14.53 6.55
C TYR A 114 -8.71 -15.13 7.91
N PHE A 115 -7.72 -15.61 8.64
CA PHE A 115 -7.89 -16.06 10.02
C PHE A 115 -6.57 -15.95 10.78
N SER A 116 -6.58 -15.34 11.97
CA SER A 116 -5.39 -15.23 12.81
C SER A 116 -5.71 -15.70 14.23
N ILE A 117 -4.77 -16.43 14.82
CA ILE A 117 -4.93 -16.98 16.17
C ILE A 117 -3.60 -16.98 16.93
N SER A 118 -3.64 -16.59 18.20
CA SER A 118 -2.50 -16.66 19.10
C SER A 118 -2.25 -18.10 19.57
N TYR A 119 -0.99 -18.41 19.88
CA TYR A 119 -0.56 -19.67 20.47
C TYR A 119 -1.38 -20.01 21.71
N THR A 120 -1.64 -19.03 22.59
CA THR A 120 -2.41 -19.20 23.82
C THR A 120 -3.80 -19.79 23.56
N ASN A 121 -4.42 -19.46 22.43
CA ASN A 121 -5.76 -19.88 22.02
C ASN A 121 -5.79 -21.15 21.15
N LEU A 122 -4.63 -21.73 20.83
CA LEU A 122 -4.54 -23.01 20.13
C LEU A 122 -5.08 -24.17 20.99
N THR A 123 -5.65 -25.19 20.33
CA THR A 123 -6.07 -26.42 21.00
C THR A 123 -4.84 -27.21 21.47
N PRO A 124 -4.97 -28.14 22.42
CA PRO A 124 -3.84 -28.97 22.85
C PRO A 124 -3.17 -29.73 21.69
N ALA A 125 -3.93 -30.15 20.68
CA ALA A 125 -3.39 -30.85 19.51
C ALA A 125 -2.58 -29.94 18.58
N GLU A 126 -3.03 -28.69 18.40
CA GLU A 126 -2.31 -27.68 17.61
C GLU A 126 -1.04 -27.21 18.35
N LYS A 127 -1.14 -26.90 19.65
CA LYS A 127 0.01 -26.50 20.49
C LYS A 127 1.15 -27.51 20.43
N ARG A 128 0.83 -28.81 20.54
CA ARG A 128 1.83 -29.89 20.45
C ARG A 128 2.70 -29.81 19.20
N GLN A 129 2.19 -29.33 18.06
CA GLN A 129 3.01 -29.21 16.85
C GLN A 129 4.05 -28.10 16.98
N ILE A 130 3.68 -26.97 17.58
CA ILE A 130 4.60 -25.86 17.89
C ILE A 130 5.60 -26.31 18.97
N ASP A 131 5.12 -26.92 20.05
CA ASP A 131 5.94 -27.35 21.20
C ASP A 131 6.98 -28.41 20.78
N ASN A 132 6.58 -29.37 19.94
CA ASN A 132 7.48 -30.36 19.37
C ASN A 132 8.53 -29.72 18.43
N GLY A 133 8.10 -28.71 17.66
CA GLY A 133 9.00 -27.91 16.83
C GLY A 133 10.08 -27.21 17.67
N ASN A 134 9.64 -26.47 18.70
CA ASN A 134 10.52 -25.73 19.62
C ASN A 134 11.46 -26.70 20.37
N SER A 135 10.94 -27.85 20.81
CA SER A 135 11.71 -28.84 21.56
C SER A 135 12.81 -29.53 20.75
N SER A 136 12.66 -29.57 19.42
CA SER A 136 13.61 -30.22 18.50
C SER A 136 14.82 -29.34 18.14
N SER A 137 14.83 -28.05 18.52
CA SER A 137 15.95 -27.14 18.27
C SER A 137 17.09 -27.40 19.27
N SER A 138 18.30 -27.66 18.78
CA SER A 138 19.45 -28.12 19.58
C SER A 138 20.34 -27.01 20.14
N LYS A 139 20.13 -25.74 19.75
CA LYS A 139 21.04 -24.63 20.11
C LYS A 139 20.44 -23.62 21.09
N SER A 140 19.11 -23.46 21.07
CA SER A 140 18.33 -22.59 21.96
C SER A 140 16.85 -22.83 21.69
N LYS A 141 15.99 -22.57 22.68
CA LYS A 141 14.54 -22.74 22.60
C LYS A 141 13.86 -21.45 23.02
N LEU A 142 12.72 -21.16 22.41
CA LEU A 142 11.82 -20.10 22.88
C LEU A 142 11.32 -20.45 24.28
N THR A 143 11.28 -19.46 25.16
CA THR A 143 10.68 -19.61 26.50
C THR A 143 9.16 -19.67 26.40
N ASP A 144 8.48 -20.07 27.47
CA ASP A 144 7.00 -20.07 27.50
C ASP A 144 6.43 -18.66 27.20
N SER A 145 7.06 -17.61 27.72
CA SER A 145 6.67 -16.23 27.45
C SER A 145 6.87 -15.82 25.98
N ASP A 146 7.86 -16.40 25.29
CA ASP A 146 8.04 -16.16 23.86
C ASP A 146 7.04 -16.94 23.03
N LEU A 147 6.69 -18.17 23.43
CA LEU A 147 5.63 -18.95 22.79
C LEU A 147 4.28 -18.23 22.84
N GLU A 148 3.98 -17.52 23.93
CA GLU A 148 2.74 -16.73 24.05
C GLU A 148 2.63 -15.61 22.99
N LYS A 149 3.76 -15.12 22.45
CA LYS A 149 3.82 -14.13 21.38
C LYS A 149 3.59 -14.73 20.00
N ILE A 150 3.59 -16.06 19.86
CA ILE A 150 3.41 -16.71 18.56
C ILE A 150 1.98 -16.54 18.08
N THR A 151 1.83 -16.18 16.81
CA THR A 151 0.54 -16.21 16.10
C THR A 151 0.66 -17.08 14.86
N ILE A 152 -0.47 -17.71 14.49
CA ILE A 152 -0.61 -18.39 13.20
C ILE A 152 -1.68 -17.64 12.42
N THR A 153 -1.29 -17.13 11.26
CA THR A 153 -2.18 -16.34 10.42
C THR A 153 -2.31 -16.97 9.05
N LYS A 154 -3.54 -17.16 8.60
CA LYS A 154 -3.89 -17.48 7.23
C LYS A 154 -4.26 -16.21 6.47
N ILE A 155 -3.65 -16.04 5.30
CA ILE A 155 -4.11 -15.12 4.25
C ILE A 155 -4.26 -15.94 2.98
N HIS A 156 -5.48 -15.99 2.43
CA HIS A 156 -5.77 -16.77 1.24
C HIS A 156 -4.89 -16.34 0.06
N TYR A 157 -4.31 -17.34 -0.58
CA TYR A 157 -3.50 -17.21 -1.78
C TYR A 157 -3.47 -18.58 -2.48
N ASP A 158 -4.39 -18.76 -3.40
CA ASP A 158 -4.55 -20.00 -4.17
C ASP A 158 -5.23 -19.69 -5.50
N GLY A 159 -5.19 -20.64 -6.43
CA GLY A 159 -5.75 -20.51 -7.78
C GLY A 159 -4.67 -20.39 -8.86
N ASN A 160 -5.11 -20.56 -10.11
CA ASN A 160 -4.22 -20.53 -11.28
C ASN A 160 -4.15 -19.14 -11.93
N ASP A 161 -5.12 -18.28 -11.64
CA ASP A 161 -5.21 -16.90 -12.11
C ASP A 161 -4.88 -15.88 -11.01
N THR A 162 -4.47 -14.69 -11.45
CA THR A 162 -4.07 -13.59 -10.57
C THR A 162 -5.23 -13.09 -9.70
N ASP A 163 -6.44 -13.04 -10.26
CA ASP A 163 -7.63 -12.51 -9.58
C ASP A 163 -7.94 -13.34 -8.32
N SER A 164 -7.99 -14.67 -8.48
CA SER A 164 -8.20 -15.60 -7.36
C SER A 164 -7.10 -15.49 -6.31
N LYS A 165 -5.83 -15.43 -6.74
CA LYS A 165 -4.68 -15.32 -5.83
C LYS A 165 -4.71 -14.04 -5.01
N TYR A 166 -5.10 -12.92 -5.61
CA TYR A 166 -5.01 -11.60 -5.00
C TYR A 166 -6.33 -11.12 -4.40
N GLN A 167 -7.41 -11.89 -4.51
CA GLN A 167 -8.76 -11.51 -4.09
C GLN A 167 -8.81 -10.99 -2.64
N GLU A 168 -8.11 -11.62 -1.71
CA GLU A 168 -8.11 -11.20 -0.30
C GLU A 168 -7.37 -9.86 -0.12
N LEU A 169 -6.26 -9.65 -0.83
CA LEU A 169 -5.58 -8.36 -0.85
C LEU A 169 -6.44 -7.27 -1.52
N LEU A 170 -7.10 -7.59 -2.62
CA LEU A 170 -8.03 -6.70 -3.32
C LEU A 170 -9.17 -6.25 -2.40
N ASN A 171 -9.79 -7.20 -1.71
CA ASN A 171 -10.85 -6.90 -0.73
C ASN A 171 -10.33 -6.00 0.41
N LYS A 172 -9.10 -6.24 0.88
CA LYS A 172 -8.47 -5.41 1.91
C LYS A 172 -8.17 -4.00 1.40
N ALA A 173 -7.67 -3.85 0.18
CA ALA A 173 -7.45 -2.57 -0.47
C ALA A 173 -8.76 -1.78 -0.67
N LYS A 174 -9.83 -2.44 -1.14
CA LYS A 174 -11.18 -1.86 -1.25
C LYS A 174 -11.67 -1.29 0.07
N ARG A 175 -11.53 -2.06 1.15
CA ARG A 175 -11.91 -1.60 2.51
C ARG A 175 -11.02 -0.47 3.00
N PHE A 176 -9.73 -0.52 2.69
CA PHE A 176 -8.78 0.52 3.06
C PHE A 176 -9.13 1.85 2.37
N ILE A 177 -9.34 1.86 1.05
CA ILE A 177 -9.63 3.11 0.33
C ILE A 177 -11.09 3.57 0.45
N GLY A 178 -12.00 2.71 0.89
CA GLY A 178 -13.45 3.00 0.95
C GLY A 178 -13.84 4.30 1.67
N PRO A 179 -13.15 4.71 2.76
CA PRO A 179 -13.38 6.00 3.42
C PRO A 179 -12.82 7.23 2.69
N THR A 180 -12.05 7.05 1.60
CA THR A 180 -11.37 8.13 0.87
C THR A 180 -12.14 8.59 -0.38
N GLU A 181 -11.67 9.65 -1.04
CA GLU A 181 -12.21 10.08 -2.34
C GLU A 181 -11.62 9.30 -3.54
N ILE A 182 -10.78 8.29 -3.30
CA ILE A 182 -10.21 7.43 -4.35
C ILE A 182 -11.32 6.60 -5.01
N LEU A 183 -11.32 6.55 -6.34
CA LEU A 183 -12.29 5.76 -7.10
C LEU A 183 -11.93 4.26 -7.06
N GLU A 184 -12.95 3.41 -6.97
CA GLU A 184 -12.75 1.96 -7.02
C GLU A 184 -12.02 1.50 -8.29
N SER A 185 -12.20 2.20 -9.41
CA SER A 185 -11.50 1.95 -10.68
C SER A 185 -9.98 2.16 -10.61
N GLN A 186 -9.47 2.80 -9.55
CA GLN A 186 -8.04 3.07 -9.34
C GLN A 186 -7.35 1.98 -8.51
N ILE A 187 -8.12 1.04 -7.94
CA ILE A 187 -7.58 0.05 -6.99
C ILE A 187 -6.54 -0.85 -7.65
N ASP A 188 -6.75 -1.29 -8.88
CA ASP A 188 -5.81 -2.18 -9.55
C ASP A 188 -4.46 -1.50 -9.78
N ALA A 189 -4.48 -0.22 -10.17
CA ALA A 189 -3.27 0.61 -10.31
C ALA A 189 -2.57 0.81 -8.96
N LEU A 190 -3.33 1.11 -7.91
CA LEU A 190 -2.81 1.27 -6.54
C LEU A 190 -2.17 -0.01 -6.02
N LEU A 191 -2.87 -1.14 -6.14
CA LEU A 191 -2.37 -2.45 -5.73
C LEU A 191 -1.08 -2.79 -6.47
N ASN A 192 -1.03 -2.58 -7.78
CA ASN A 192 0.17 -2.82 -8.57
C ASN A 192 1.35 -1.97 -8.08
N GLU A 193 1.16 -0.67 -7.87
CA GLU A 193 2.22 0.22 -7.37
C GLU A 193 2.64 -0.08 -5.94
N TRP A 194 1.72 -0.45 -5.05
CA TRP A 194 2.05 -0.91 -3.71
C TRP A 194 2.86 -2.20 -3.74
N LEU A 195 2.42 -3.21 -4.51
CA LEU A 195 3.17 -4.47 -4.64
C LEU A 195 4.56 -4.24 -5.25
N LEU A 196 4.68 -3.42 -6.30
CA LEU A 196 5.98 -3.06 -6.89
C LEU A 196 6.87 -2.31 -5.88
N THR A 197 6.30 -1.43 -5.07
CA THR A 197 7.05 -0.70 -4.05
C THR A 197 7.64 -1.65 -3.01
N PHE A 198 6.85 -2.63 -2.55
CA PHE A 198 7.28 -3.64 -1.59
C PHE A 198 8.27 -4.64 -2.19
N GLU A 199 8.10 -5.04 -3.44
CA GLU A 199 9.05 -5.90 -4.14
C GLU A 199 10.40 -5.21 -4.33
N ARG A 200 10.42 -3.91 -4.65
CA ARG A 200 11.66 -3.11 -4.77
C ARG A 200 12.40 -2.99 -3.44
N THR A 201 11.70 -2.93 -2.31
CA THR A 201 12.37 -2.94 -0.99
C THR A 201 12.93 -4.31 -0.64
N ALA A 202 12.29 -5.41 -1.05
CA ALA A 202 12.86 -6.75 -0.87
C ALA A 202 14.21 -6.91 -1.58
N GLN A 203 14.40 -6.24 -2.72
CA GLN A 203 15.67 -6.24 -3.45
C GLN A 203 16.75 -5.37 -2.78
N ASN A 204 16.40 -4.56 -1.78
CA ASN A 204 17.32 -3.70 -1.04
C ASN A 204 16.97 -3.69 0.47
N PRO A 205 17.47 -4.67 1.24
CA PRO A 205 17.09 -4.91 2.65
C PRO A 205 17.32 -3.76 3.64
N LYS A 206 18.00 -2.69 3.22
CA LYS A 206 18.21 -1.47 4.01
C LYS A 206 17.08 -0.44 3.85
N VAL A 207 16.19 -0.64 2.87
CA VAL A 207 15.12 0.29 2.54
C VAL A 207 13.83 -0.21 3.18
N THR A 208 13.28 0.60 4.08
CA THR A 208 11.98 0.33 4.68
C THR A 208 10.88 1.12 3.97
N ILE A 209 9.63 0.74 4.26
CA ILE A 209 8.44 1.42 3.80
C ILE A 209 7.81 2.10 5.01
N THR A 210 7.91 3.42 5.04
CA THR A 210 7.24 4.24 6.05
C THR A 210 5.83 4.59 5.59
N LYS A 211 4.97 5.02 6.52
CA LYS A 211 3.63 5.47 6.16
C LYS A 211 3.65 6.71 5.26
N GLU A 212 4.57 7.64 5.46
CA GLU A 212 4.71 8.84 4.63
C GLU A 212 5.03 8.48 3.17
N LYS A 213 5.95 7.53 2.96
CA LYS A 213 6.29 7.04 1.62
C LYS A 213 5.09 6.34 0.97
N PHE A 214 4.40 5.48 1.71
CA PHE A 214 3.21 4.79 1.23
C PHE A 214 2.08 5.77 0.86
N THR A 215 1.83 6.77 1.70
CA THR A 215 0.85 7.83 1.47
C THR A 215 1.20 8.62 0.20
N SER A 216 2.45 9.07 0.07
CA SER A 216 2.91 9.82 -1.11
C SER A 216 2.69 9.05 -2.42
N ILE A 217 2.96 7.74 -2.42
CA ILE A 217 2.74 6.87 -3.59
C ILE A 217 1.24 6.72 -3.87
N THR A 218 0.44 6.49 -2.83
CA THR A 218 -1.02 6.37 -2.93
C THR A 218 -1.65 7.62 -3.53
N GLU A 219 -1.22 8.79 -3.05
CA GLU A 219 -1.65 10.08 -3.57
C GLU A 219 -1.27 10.26 -5.04
N LEU A 220 -0.02 9.95 -5.40
CA LEU A 220 0.45 10.08 -6.78
C LEU A 220 -0.38 9.24 -7.76
N VAL A 221 -0.62 7.97 -7.43
CA VAL A 221 -1.42 7.07 -8.27
C VAL A 221 -2.88 7.53 -8.32
N ALA A 222 -3.41 8.02 -7.19
CA ALA A 222 -4.75 8.54 -7.15
C ALA A 222 -4.94 9.82 -7.99
N LEU A 223 -3.87 10.60 -8.20
CA LEU A 223 -3.86 11.78 -9.07
C LEU A 223 -3.62 11.46 -10.54
N ASP A 224 -2.85 10.40 -10.84
CA ASP A 224 -2.55 9.95 -12.22
C ASP A 224 -3.71 9.21 -12.91
N SER A 225 -4.91 9.29 -12.35
CA SER A 225 -6.17 8.88 -12.98
C SER A 225 -7.20 10.01 -12.88
N PRO A 226 -6.96 11.13 -13.59
CA PRO A 226 -7.89 12.25 -13.64
C PRO A 226 -9.25 11.79 -14.17
N LYS A 227 -10.33 12.35 -13.62
CA LYS A 227 -11.65 12.27 -14.25
C LYS A 227 -11.66 13.16 -15.49
N PHE A 228 -11.08 12.67 -16.58
CA PHE A 228 -10.89 13.43 -17.81
C PHE A 228 -12.20 14.02 -18.34
N ASP A 229 -13.28 13.24 -18.34
CA ASP A 229 -14.58 13.71 -18.82
C ASP A 229 -15.09 14.88 -17.96
N ASP A 230 -15.03 14.78 -16.63
CA ASP A 230 -15.36 15.88 -15.71
C ASP A 230 -14.49 17.12 -15.97
N PHE A 231 -13.20 16.92 -16.29
CA PHE A 231 -12.28 18.02 -16.58
C PHE A 231 -12.61 18.71 -17.90
N PHE A 232 -12.81 17.95 -18.98
CA PHE A 232 -13.12 18.49 -20.30
C PHE A 232 -14.48 19.20 -20.30
N GLU A 233 -15.51 18.64 -19.63
CA GLU A 233 -16.79 19.33 -19.44
C GLU A 233 -16.62 20.62 -18.61
N PHE A 234 -15.68 20.64 -17.66
CA PHE A 234 -15.49 21.79 -16.78
C PHE A 234 -14.79 22.96 -17.49
N PHE A 235 -13.86 22.68 -18.41
CA PHE A 235 -13.03 23.68 -19.08
C PHE A 235 -13.35 23.91 -20.56
N ASP A 236 -14.23 23.10 -21.16
CA ASP A 236 -14.56 23.15 -22.59
C ASP A 236 -13.32 22.89 -23.50
N ASP A 237 -12.41 22.01 -23.05
CA ASP A 237 -11.07 21.75 -23.66
C ASP A 237 -11.07 20.50 -24.59
N ASP A 238 -12.20 20.15 -25.20
CA ASP A 238 -12.36 18.94 -26.04
C ASP A 238 -11.43 18.87 -27.26
N SER A 239 -10.92 20.01 -27.72
CA SER A 239 -9.99 20.09 -28.85
C SER A 239 -8.59 19.55 -28.54
N ASN A 240 -8.19 19.50 -27.26
CA ASN A 240 -6.84 19.14 -26.82
C ASN A 240 -6.78 17.76 -26.12
N GLN A 241 -7.86 16.96 -26.14
CA GLN A 241 -7.98 15.78 -25.28
C GLN A 241 -6.83 14.77 -25.45
N ASP A 242 -6.50 14.42 -26.70
CA ASP A 242 -5.48 13.39 -26.98
C ASP A 242 -4.09 13.85 -26.53
N TYR A 243 -3.76 15.12 -26.77
CA TYR A 243 -2.50 15.70 -26.31
C TYR A 243 -2.41 15.69 -24.78
N ILE A 244 -3.46 16.18 -24.11
CA ILE A 244 -3.50 16.25 -22.64
C ILE A 244 -3.35 14.86 -22.03
N LYS A 245 -4.07 13.85 -22.54
CA LYS A 245 -4.01 12.46 -22.04
C LYS A 245 -2.61 11.84 -22.16
N ASN A 246 -1.84 12.24 -23.17
CA ASN A 246 -0.52 11.67 -23.43
C ASN A 246 0.61 12.39 -22.69
N GLU A 247 0.52 13.71 -22.49
CA GLU A 247 1.67 14.53 -22.06
C GLU A 247 1.64 14.95 -20.59
N TYR A 248 0.48 15.01 -19.95
CA TYR A 248 0.36 15.62 -18.60
C TYR A 248 1.17 14.93 -17.50
N ARG A 249 1.45 13.63 -17.66
CA ARG A 249 2.06 12.77 -16.62
C ARG A 249 3.44 13.23 -16.20
N ASP A 250 4.29 13.55 -17.17
CA ASP A 250 5.67 13.96 -16.92
C ASP A 250 5.72 15.29 -16.15
N TYR A 251 4.75 16.17 -16.40
CA TYR A 251 4.62 17.44 -15.71
C TYR A 251 3.98 17.29 -14.32
N LEU A 252 2.98 16.42 -14.19
CA LEU A 252 2.37 16.10 -12.90
C LEU A 252 3.42 15.53 -11.94
N ALA A 253 4.25 14.59 -12.41
CA ALA A 253 5.35 14.02 -11.61
C ALA A 253 6.33 15.10 -11.12
N LYS A 254 6.73 16.05 -11.97
CA LYS A 254 7.60 17.18 -11.59
C LYS A 254 6.97 18.03 -10.49
N VAL A 255 5.67 18.35 -10.60
CA VAL A 255 4.99 19.18 -9.60
C VAL A 255 4.77 18.44 -8.29
N CYS A 256 4.41 17.16 -8.34
CA CYS A 256 4.24 16.35 -7.14
C CYS A 256 5.55 16.16 -6.35
N LEU A 257 6.70 16.17 -7.03
CA LEU A 257 8.03 16.06 -6.39
C LEU A 257 8.58 17.42 -5.92
N ASP A 258 7.97 18.54 -6.32
CA ASP A 258 8.39 19.89 -5.93
C ASP A 258 7.46 20.46 -4.85
N PHE A 259 7.91 20.33 -3.59
CA PHE A 259 7.19 20.82 -2.42
C PHE A 259 6.89 22.32 -2.49
N GLN A 260 7.79 23.12 -3.06
CA GLN A 260 7.62 24.57 -3.12
C GLN A 260 6.48 24.93 -4.07
N ILE A 261 6.43 24.31 -5.26
CA ILE A 261 5.34 24.52 -6.22
C ILE A 261 4.00 24.08 -5.62
N ARG A 262 3.96 22.90 -4.97
CA ARG A 262 2.72 22.39 -4.34
C ARG A 262 2.22 23.32 -3.24
N SER A 263 3.08 23.69 -2.29
CA SER A 263 2.75 24.57 -1.18
C SER A 263 2.25 25.94 -1.65
N GLU A 264 2.85 26.46 -2.72
CA GLU A 264 2.44 27.73 -3.33
C GLU A 264 1.04 27.64 -3.94
N ILE A 265 0.72 26.58 -4.68
CA ILE A 265 -0.62 26.36 -5.27
C ILE A 265 -1.67 26.28 -4.17
N ASP A 266 -1.43 25.49 -3.13
CA ASP A 266 -2.36 25.33 -2.02
C ASP A 266 -2.60 26.63 -1.26
N THR A 267 -1.52 27.35 -0.94
CA THR A 267 -1.59 28.64 -0.24
C THR A 267 -2.35 29.67 -1.07
N ASN A 268 -1.97 29.81 -2.35
CA ASN A 268 -2.61 30.74 -3.26
C ASN A 268 -4.10 30.41 -3.46
N PHE A 269 -4.46 29.14 -3.53
CA PHE A 269 -5.85 28.72 -3.66
C PHE A 269 -6.66 29.06 -2.41
N ARG A 270 -6.14 28.74 -1.22
CA ARG A 270 -6.80 29.09 0.07
C ARG A 270 -7.01 30.60 0.19
N GLU A 271 -5.97 31.39 -0.11
CA GLU A 271 -6.08 32.85 -0.11
C GLU A 271 -7.10 33.36 -1.12
N TYR A 272 -7.09 32.82 -2.35
CA TYR A 272 -8.04 33.19 -3.39
C TYR A 272 -9.48 32.90 -2.96
N GLN A 273 -9.73 31.74 -2.35
CA GLN A 273 -11.05 31.37 -1.84
C GLN A 273 -11.54 32.35 -0.78
N LEU A 274 -10.69 32.74 0.17
CA LEU A 274 -11.04 33.67 1.23
C LEU A 274 -11.35 35.07 0.66
N LYS A 275 -10.46 35.60 -0.19
CA LYS A 275 -10.59 36.93 -0.81
C LYS A 275 -11.82 37.05 -1.71
N ASN A 276 -12.21 35.98 -2.41
CA ASN A 276 -13.30 36.00 -3.38
C ASN A 276 -14.60 35.36 -2.90
N ARG A 277 -14.70 34.94 -1.62
CA ARG A 277 -15.87 34.26 -1.06
C ARG A 277 -17.19 35.01 -1.29
N LEU A 278 -17.18 36.33 -1.15
CA LEU A 278 -18.36 37.19 -1.29
C LEU A 278 -18.66 37.56 -2.76
N ARG A 279 -17.62 37.74 -3.58
CA ARG A 279 -17.74 38.18 -4.98
C ARG A 279 -18.10 37.03 -5.93
N GLU A 280 -17.65 35.84 -5.60
CA GLU A 280 -17.85 34.62 -6.39
C GLU A 280 -18.45 33.55 -5.47
N PRO A 281 -19.75 33.61 -5.10
CA PRO A 281 -20.31 32.74 -4.06
C PRO A 281 -20.26 31.24 -4.43
N SER A 282 -20.32 30.91 -5.72
CA SER A 282 -20.17 29.53 -6.21
C SER A 282 -18.75 29.02 -6.02
N ARG A 283 -18.60 27.94 -5.24
CA ARG A 283 -17.34 27.19 -5.09
C ARG A 283 -16.80 26.72 -6.44
N LYS A 284 -17.68 26.22 -7.32
CA LYS A 284 -17.35 25.77 -8.68
C LYS A 284 -16.73 26.91 -9.50
N LYS A 285 -17.35 28.09 -9.48
CA LYS A 285 -16.88 29.28 -10.20
C LYS A 285 -15.55 29.81 -9.66
N ARG A 286 -15.39 29.89 -8.34
CA ARG A 286 -14.11 30.29 -7.71
C ARG A 286 -12.95 29.39 -8.13
N ARG A 287 -13.18 28.08 -8.14
CA ARG A 287 -12.18 27.10 -8.56
C ARG A 287 -11.80 27.29 -10.03
N LYS A 288 -12.78 27.42 -10.94
CA LYS A 288 -12.50 27.67 -12.36
C LYS A 288 -11.67 28.94 -12.55
N ASN A 289 -12.10 30.05 -11.96
CA ASN A 289 -11.42 31.34 -12.09
C ASN A 289 -9.99 31.34 -11.52
N PHE A 290 -9.76 30.64 -10.40
CA PHE A 290 -8.41 30.48 -9.86
C PHE A 290 -7.51 29.71 -10.83
N ILE A 291 -7.99 28.57 -11.34
CA ILE A 291 -7.22 27.71 -12.25
C ILE A 291 -6.87 28.47 -13.53
N GLU A 292 -7.85 29.16 -14.14
CA GLU A 292 -7.62 29.99 -15.33
C GLU A 292 -6.58 31.09 -15.10
N LYS A 293 -6.64 31.73 -13.93
CA LYS A 293 -5.69 32.79 -13.58
C LYS A 293 -4.27 32.27 -13.37
N TYR A 294 -4.13 31.09 -12.78
CA TYR A 294 -2.84 30.58 -12.30
C TYR A 294 -2.13 29.65 -13.31
N ALA A 295 -2.88 29.03 -14.24
CA ALA A 295 -2.36 28.08 -15.23
C ALA A 295 -1.15 28.60 -16.02
N PRO A 296 -1.13 29.82 -16.58
CA PRO A 296 0.04 30.30 -17.34
C PRO A 296 1.30 30.45 -16.48
N THR A 297 1.13 30.85 -15.21
CA THR A 297 2.25 31.02 -14.28
C THR A 297 2.84 29.67 -13.88
N LEU A 298 1.98 28.68 -13.61
CA LEU A 298 2.45 27.32 -13.34
C LEU A 298 3.15 26.71 -14.56
N GLY A 299 2.54 26.83 -15.74
CA GLY A 299 3.08 26.26 -16.97
C GLY A 299 4.52 26.69 -17.21
N THR A 300 4.78 27.99 -17.08
CA THR A 300 6.14 28.55 -17.21
C THR A 300 7.11 27.96 -16.18
N LYS A 301 6.69 27.74 -14.92
CA LYS A 301 7.54 27.17 -13.86
C LYS A 301 7.92 25.71 -14.12
N ILE A 302 7.06 24.95 -14.78
CA ILE A 302 7.28 23.52 -15.04
C ILE A 302 7.86 23.23 -16.43
N GLY A 303 8.23 24.29 -17.16
CA GLY A 303 8.92 24.23 -18.45
C GLY A 303 8.02 24.21 -19.68
N LEU A 304 6.72 24.49 -19.53
CA LEU A 304 5.78 24.62 -20.65
C LEU A 304 5.92 25.99 -21.34
N GLN A 305 5.59 26.04 -22.63
CA GLN A 305 5.82 27.17 -23.53
C GLN A 305 4.59 28.10 -23.70
N ASN A 306 3.56 27.93 -22.86
CA ASN A 306 2.31 28.71 -22.88
C ASN A 306 1.54 28.64 -24.22
N SER A 307 1.67 27.53 -24.97
CA SER A 307 0.72 27.22 -26.05
C SER A 307 -0.69 26.97 -25.49
N SER A 308 -1.70 26.91 -26.37
CA SER A 308 -3.07 26.54 -25.96
C SER A 308 -3.10 25.17 -25.25
N GLU A 309 -2.36 24.21 -25.82
CA GLU A 309 -2.23 22.84 -25.30
C GLU A 309 -1.52 22.80 -23.94
N ASP A 310 -0.43 23.58 -23.80
CA ASP A 310 0.34 23.72 -22.56
C ASP A 310 -0.47 24.36 -21.42
N ILE A 311 -1.31 25.34 -21.77
CA ILE A 311 -2.21 25.98 -20.80
C ILE A 311 -3.24 24.94 -20.32
N SER A 312 -3.79 24.10 -21.20
CA SER A 312 -4.71 23.03 -20.81
C SER A 312 -4.02 21.98 -19.91
N ILE A 313 -2.77 21.60 -20.17
CA ILE A 313 -1.98 20.74 -19.25
C ILE A 313 -1.86 21.41 -17.88
N SER A 314 -1.48 22.68 -17.85
CA SER A 314 -1.32 23.43 -16.60
C SER A 314 -2.64 23.53 -15.82
N ARG A 315 -3.77 23.73 -16.52
CA ARG A 315 -5.11 23.72 -15.92
C ARG A 315 -5.42 22.35 -15.31
N LEU A 316 -5.15 21.26 -16.03
CA LEU A 316 -5.37 19.90 -15.53
C LEU A 316 -4.55 19.65 -14.27
N ILE A 317 -3.27 20.02 -14.27
CA ILE A 317 -2.40 19.83 -13.10
C ILE A 317 -2.93 20.62 -11.90
N ILE A 318 -3.25 21.91 -12.05
CA ILE A 318 -3.79 22.70 -10.92
C ILE A 318 -5.15 22.12 -10.47
N TRP A 319 -5.99 21.69 -11.40
CA TRP A 319 -7.27 21.07 -11.07
C TRP A 319 -7.08 19.78 -10.27
N LEU A 320 -6.11 18.96 -10.65
CA LEU A 320 -5.73 17.75 -9.92
C LEU A 320 -5.18 18.07 -8.55
N LEU A 321 -4.29 19.06 -8.41
CA LEU A 321 -3.71 19.46 -7.13
C LEU A 321 -4.75 20.11 -6.18
N ILE A 322 -5.71 20.87 -6.70
CA ILE A 322 -6.80 21.39 -5.88
C ILE A 322 -7.71 20.27 -5.39
N ARG A 323 -7.97 19.26 -6.24
CA ARG A 323 -8.68 18.04 -5.84
C ARG A 323 -7.83 17.18 -4.91
N GLN A 324 -6.51 17.24 -5.05
CA GLN A 324 -5.54 16.57 -4.20
C GLN A 324 -5.74 17.02 -2.76
N GLY A 325 -6.01 18.29 -2.49
CA GLY A 325 -6.18 18.77 -1.11
C GLY A 325 -7.22 18.01 -0.28
N SER A 326 -8.38 17.64 -0.85
CA SER A 326 -9.38 16.81 -0.13
C SER A 326 -9.00 15.32 -0.12
N LEU A 327 -8.45 14.85 -1.23
CA LEU A 327 -8.00 13.47 -1.40
C LEU A 327 -6.86 13.11 -0.43
N CYS A 328 -5.77 13.89 -0.43
CA CYS A 328 -4.65 13.79 0.50
C CYS A 328 -5.11 13.83 1.93
N HIS A 329 -5.95 14.81 2.29
CA HIS A 329 -6.46 14.89 3.65
C HIS A 329 -7.20 13.61 4.07
N SER A 330 -8.05 13.06 3.20
CA SER A 330 -8.74 11.79 3.48
C SER A 330 -7.81 10.58 3.60
N ILE A 331 -6.68 10.57 2.87
CA ILE A 331 -5.66 9.52 2.97
C ILE A 331 -4.83 9.72 4.25
N GLU A 332 -4.39 10.95 4.54
CA GLU A 332 -3.63 11.35 5.74
C GLU A 332 -4.41 11.03 7.02
N GLU A 333 -5.71 11.37 7.08
CA GLU A 333 -6.60 11.00 8.19
C GLU A 333 -6.69 9.48 8.36
N LEU A 334 -6.86 8.74 7.25
CA LEU A 334 -6.93 7.28 7.26
C LEU A 334 -5.64 6.62 7.73
N VAL A 335 -4.47 7.22 7.45
CA VAL A 335 -3.16 6.68 7.86
C VAL A 335 -2.62 7.29 9.15
N ASN A 336 -3.36 8.19 9.77
CA ASN A 336 -2.99 8.91 10.99
C ASN A 336 -1.62 9.63 10.85
N ILE A 337 -1.52 10.46 9.82
CA ILE A 337 -0.44 11.43 9.64
C ILE A 337 -1.00 12.82 9.97
N ASP A 338 -0.56 13.38 11.09
CA ASP A 338 -0.80 14.79 11.43
C ASP A 338 0.35 15.63 10.85
N TYR A 339 0.04 16.57 9.96
CA TYR A 339 0.97 17.59 9.46
C TYR A 339 0.88 18.90 10.24
#